data_AF-A0A830ZWZ4-F1
#
_entry.id   AF-A0A830ZWZ4-F1
#
_cell.length_a   1.000
_cell.length_b   1.000
_cell.length_c   1.000
_cell.angle_alpha   90.00
_cell.angle_beta   90.00
_cell.angle_gamma   90.00
#
_symmetry.space_group_name_H-M   'P 1'
#
loop_
_entity.id
_entity.type
_entity.pdbx_description
1 polymer ?
#
loop_
_entity_poly.entity_id
_entity_poly.type
_entity_poly.pdbx_seq_one_letter_code
_entity_poly.pdbx_strand_id
1 'polypeptide(L)' 'MMRCPVCNNASHTRTSRYISEQTKEAYYQCQNIRCSCTFKTIESVAKILTKPDAEISSPPI' A
#
# COMPACT_ATOMS: atom_id res chain seq x y z
N MET A 1 2.98 0.76 -7.05
CA MET A 1 1.84 1.40 -7.75
C MET A 1 1.09 0.29 -8.48
N MET A 2 -0.18 0.10 -8.17
CA MET A 2 -0.97 -0.99 -8.75
C MET A 2 -1.31 -0.69 -10.22
N ARG A 3 -1.17 -1.68 -11.11
CA ARG A 3 -1.62 -1.53 -12.50
C ARG A 3 -3.15 -1.58 -12.55
N CYS A 4 -3.72 -0.88 -13.52
CA CYS A 4 -5.16 -0.88 -13.71
C CYS A 4 -5.65 -2.29 -14.06
N PRO A 5 -6.62 -2.88 -13.35
CA PRO A 5 -7.08 -4.23 -13.63
C PRO A 5 -7.82 -4.35 -14.97
N VAL A 6 -8.25 -3.24 -15.57
CA VAL A 6 -9.02 -3.22 -16.82
C VAL A 6 -8.11 -3.12 -18.05
N CYS A 7 -7.14 -2.19 -18.03
CA CYS A 7 -6.29 -1.89 -19.20
C CYS A 7 -4.80 -2.16 -18.97
N ASN A 8 -4.42 -2.64 -17.78
CA ASN A 8 -3.05 -2.91 -17.35
C ASN A 8 -2.09 -1.71 -17.39
N ASN A 9 -2.61 -0.49 -17.59
CA ASN A 9 -1.81 0.72 -17.61
C ASN A 9 -1.44 1.18 -16.19
N ALA A 10 -0.47 2.09 -16.09
CA ALA A 10 -0.07 2.68 -14.81
C ALA A 10 -1.26 3.41 -14.14
N SER A 11 -1.38 3.23 -12.83
CA SER A 11 -2.38 3.94 -12.01
C SER A 11 -1.71 4.75 -10.92
N HIS A 12 -2.27 5.92 -10.63
CA HIS A 12 -1.79 6.85 -9.62
C HIS A 12 -2.64 6.70 -8.35
N THR A 13 -1.98 6.52 -7.21
CA THR A 13 -2.62 6.60 -5.89
C THR A 13 -3.16 8.00 -5.62
N ARG A 14 -4.47 8.12 -5.39
CA ARG A 14 -5.14 9.38 -5.06
C ARG A 14 -5.14 9.65 -3.56
N THR A 15 -5.46 8.63 -2.78
CA THR A 15 -5.45 8.69 -1.32
C THR A 15 -5.23 7.30 -0.77
N SER A 16 -4.70 7.24 0.45
CA SER A 16 -4.57 5.99 1.18
C SER A 16 -4.86 6.19 2.65
N ARG A 17 -5.50 5.20 3.26
CA ARG A 17 -5.89 5.18 4.66
C ARG A 17 -5.50 3.85 5.27
N TYR A 18 -4.96 3.86 6.48
CA TYR A 18 -4.84 2.65 7.27
C TYR A 18 -6.18 2.30 7.90
N ILE A 19 -6.67 1.08 7.63
CA ILE A 19 -7.87 0.53 8.28
C ILE A 19 -7.47 -0.16 9.59
N SER A 20 -6.25 -0.72 9.63
CA SER A 20 -5.67 -1.35 10.82
C SER A 20 -4.14 -1.18 10.77
N GLU A 21 -3.44 -1.52 11.85
CA GLU A 21 -1.98 -1.38 11.94
C GLU A 21 -1.22 -2.07 10.80
N GLN A 22 -1.77 -3.18 10.30
CA GLN A 22 -1.17 -3.99 9.24
C GLN A 22 -1.92 -3.93 7.91
N THR A 23 -3.01 -3.17 7.81
CA THR A 23 -3.87 -3.14 6.62
C THR A 23 -4.12 -1.71 6.14
N LYS A 24 -3.75 -1.47 4.89
CA LYS A 24 -3.85 -0.19 4.20
C LYS A 24 -4.81 -0.27 3.03
N GLU A 25 -5.77 0.64 3.00
CA GLU A 25 -6.62 0.89 1.85
C GLU A 25 -6.01 2.00 0.99
N ALA A 26 -5.98 1.81 -0.32
CA ALA A 26 -5.50 2.81 -1.25
C ALA A 26 -6.43 2.91 -2.46
N TYR A 27 -6.73 4.14 -2.86
CA TYR A 27 -7.54 4.45 -4.04
C TYR A 27 -6.62 4.83 -5.19
N TYR A 28 -6.84 4.23 -6.35
CA TYR A 28 -6.04 4.43 -7.55
C TYR A 28 -6.92 4.94 -8.67
N GLN A 29 -6.35 5.84 -9.48
CA GLN A 29 -6.93 6.28 -10.74
C GLN A 29 -5.99 5.90 -11.87
N CYS A 30 -6.52 5.24 -12.90
CA CYS A 30 -5.76 4.93 -14.09
C CYS A 30 -5.29 6.22 -14.78
N GLN A 31 -4.02 6.28 -15.19
CA GLN A 31 -3.48 7.43 -15.92
C GLN A 31 -3.95 7.46 -17.39
N ASN A 32 -4.48 6.34 -17.90
CA ASN A 32 -5.07 6.32 -19.23
C ASN A 32 -6.43 7.01 -19.19
N ILE A 33 -6.53 8.20 -19.79
CA ILE A 33 -7.77 9.00 -19.85
C ILE A 33 -8.90 8.24 -20.55
N ARG A 34 -8.59 7.36 -21.51
CA ARG A 34 -9.61 6.53 -22.19
C ARG A 34 -10.19 5.47 -21.26
N CYS A 35 -9.40 4.98 -20.30
CA CYS A 35 -9.87 4.03 -19.30
C CYS A 35 -10.55 4.75 -18.13
N SER A 36 -9.92 5.79 -17.59
CA SER A 36 -10.37 6.59 -16.44
C SER A 36 -10.87 5.78 -15.23
N CYS A 37 -10.51 4.50 -15.17
CA CYS A 37 -10.96 3.58 -14.15
C CYS A 37 -10.40 4.02 -12.79
N THR A 38 -11.29 4.13 -11.83
CA THR A 38 -10.93 4.36 -10.43
C THR A 38 -11.24 3.09 -9.66
N PHE A 39 -10.27 2.61 -8.89
CA PHE A 39 -10.39 1.37 -8.15
C PHE A 39 -9.72 1.49 -6.79
N LYS A 40 -10.17 0.65 -5.86
CA LYS A 40 -9.66 0.56 -4.50
C LYS A 40 -8.90 -0.74 -4.34
N THR A 41 -7.77 -0.71 -3.63
CA THR A 41 -7.08 -1.92 -3.17
C THR A 41 -6.98 -1.92 -1.66
N ILE A 42 -6.90 -3.12 -1.10
CA ILE A 42 -6.62 -3.36 0.31
C ILE A 42 -5.32 -4.15 0.34
N GLU A 43 -4.27 -3.53 0.87
CA GLU A 43 -2.94 -4.10 1.00
C GLU A 43 -2.72 -4.44 2.48
N SER A 44 -2.47 -5.71 2.79
CA SER A 44 -2.21 -6.18 4.15
C SER A 44 -0.82 -6.81 4.26
N VAL A 45 -0.14 -6.61 5.39
CA VAL A 45 1.13 -7.27 5.68
C VAL A 45 0.89 -8.76 5.91
N ALA A 46 1.28 -9.60 4.96
CA ALA A 46 1.10 -11.05 5.06
C ALA A 46 2.09 -11.70 6.03
N LYS A 47 3.37 -11.29 5.97
CA LYS A 47 4.43 -11.78 6.86
C LYS A 47 5.60 -10.80 6.89
N ILE A 48 6.16 -10.57 8.06
CA ILE A 48 7.44 -9.87 8.24
C ILE A 48 8.53 -10.93 8.11
N LEU A 49 9.35 -10.85 7.05
CA LEU A 49 10.44 -11.80 6.81
C LEU A 49 11.61 -11.58 7.77
N THR A 50 11.91 -10.32 8.07
CA THR A 50 12.95 -9.90 9.00
C THR A 50 12.44 -8.69 9.76
N LYS A 51 12.49 -8.73 11.09
CA LYS A 51 12.32 -7.55 11.94
C LYS A 51 13.72 -7.00 12.25
N PRO A 52 13.91 -5.67 12.30
CA PRO A 52 15.12 -5.14 12.92
C PRO A 52 15.19 -5.69 14.35
N ASP A 53 16.38 -6.11 14.75
CA ASP A 53 16.60 -6.61 16.10
C ASP A 53 16.27 -5.48 17.08
N ALA A 54 15.28 -5.70 17.93
CA ALA A 54 14.94 -4.76 18.98
C ALA A 54 15.96 -4.94 20.12
N GLU A 55 17.24 -4.81 19.84
CA GLU A 55 18.29 -4.70 20.84
C GLU A 55 19.00 -3.37 20.69
N ILE A 56 18.34 -2.34 21.22
CA ILE A 56 18.99 -1.47 22.20
C ILE A 56 18.00 -1.27 23.34
N SER A 57 17.84 -2.31 24.17
CA SER A 57 17.68 -2.04 25.59
C SER A 57 19.02 -1.47 26.08
N SER A 58 19.11 -0.16 26.23
CA SER A 58 20.08 0.42 27.15
C SER A 58 19.33 1.16 28.25
N PRO A 59 18.98 0.45 29.33
CA PRO A 59 19.35 0.87 30.68
C PRO A 59 20.53 -0.03 31.13
N PRO A 60 21.65 0.49 31.66
CA PRO A 60 21.65 1.40 32.82
C PRO A 60 22.76 2.49 32.87
N ILE A 61 22.46 3.65 33.48
CA ILE A 61 23.13 4.34 34.63
C ILE A 61 22.36 5.64 34.87
#